data_AF-A0A1G9R477-F1
#
_entry.id   AF-A0A1G9R477-F1
#
_cell.length_a   1.000
_cell.length_b   1.000
_cell.length_c   1.000
_cell.angle_alpha   90.00
_cell.angle_beta   90.00
_cell.angle_gamma   90.00
#
_symmetry.space_group_name_H-M   'P 1'
#
loop_
_entity.id
_entity.type
_entity.pdbx_description
1 polymer ?
#
loop_
_entity_poly.entity_id
_entity_poly.type
_entity_poly.pdbx_seq_one_letter_code
_entity_poly.pdbx_strand_id
1 'polypeptide(L)' 'MGEIENPMIVDSLWKEKEQEPKVIGDCAGCQEDILAGEDIYEFDDYGETVLIHQKAECCQQYVAEMSVCRIAGE' A
#
# COMPACT_ATOMS: atom_id res chain seq x y z
N MET A 1 -8.75 34.29 -39.69
CA MET A 1 -8.85 33.97 -38.25
C MET A 1 -9.22 32.51 -38.20
N GLY A 2 -8.24 31.63 -37.95
CA GLY A 2 -8.49 30.20 -37.86
C GLY A 2 -9.03 29.88 -36.47
N GLU A 3 -10.19 29.25 -36.40
CA GLU A 3 -10.75 28.75 -35.16
C GLU A 3 -9.85 27.62 -34.65
N ILE A 4 -9.28 27.80 -33.46
CA ILE A 4 -8.58 26.74 -32.75
C ILE A 4 -9.68 25.88 -32.12
N GLU A 5 -10.09 24.83 -32.81
CA GLU A 5 -10.93 23.80 -32.22
C GLU A 5 -10.14 23.13 -31.11
N ASN A 6 -10.61 23.29 -29.87
CA ASN A 6 -10.07 22.56 -28.73
C ASN A 6 -10.71 21.17 -28.78
N PRO A 7 -10.00 20.11 -29.20
CA PRO A 7 -10.56 18.77 -29.24
C PRO A 7 -10.95 18.42 -27.80
N MET A 8 -12.27 18.34 -27.56
CA MET A 8 -12.80 17.92 -26.27
C MET A 8 -12.05 16.66 -25.83
N ILE A 9 -11.45 16.76 -24.63
CA ILE A 9 -10.88 15.69 -23.81
C ILE A 9 -10.83 14.36 -24.56
N VAL A 10 -9.71 14.10 -25.22
CA VAL A 10 -9.47 12.81 -25.87
C VAL A 10 -9.36 11.77 -24.75
N ASP A 11 -10.45 11.06 -24.44
CA ASP A 11 -10.52 9.99 -23.43
C ASP A 11 -9.37 8.98 -23.58
N SER A 12 -8.89 8.78 -24.81
CA SER A 12 -7.74 7.94 -25.13
C SER A 12 -6.44 8.36 -24.44
N LEU A 13 -6.23 9.65 -24.17
CA LEU A 13 -5.05 10.16 -23.45
C LEU A 13 -5.15 9.97 -21.93
N TRP A 14 -6.36 9.76 -21.41
CA TRP A 14 -6.60 9.54 -19.97
C TRP A 14 -6.61 8.06 -19.61
N LYS A 15 -6.89 7.16 -20.56
CA LYS A 15 -6.75 5.71 -20.36
C LYS A 15 -5.38 5.26 -19.86
N GLU A 16 -4.32 5.94 -20.28
CA GLU A 16 -2.96 5.65 -19.78
C GLU A 16 -2.74 6.14 -18.34
N LYS A 17 -3.55 7.09 -17.87
CA LYS A 17 -3.54 7.64 -16.51
C LYS A 17 -4.53 6.94 -15.56
N GLU A 18 -5.49 6.19 -16.08
CA GLU A 18 -6.39 5.30 -15.33
C GLU A 18 -5.76 3.92 -15.09
N GLN A 19 -4.43 3.85 -14.91
CA GLN A 19 -3.82 2.60 -14.50
C GLN A 19 -4.17 2.33 -13.05
N GLU A 20 -4.73 1.16 -12.79
CA GLU A 20 -4.95 0.69 -11.42
C GLU A 20 -3.61 0.70 -10.67
N PRO A 21 -3.61 1.22 -9.44
CA PRO A 21 -2.38 1.33 -8.66
C PRO A 21 -1.77 -0.06 -8.49
N LYS A 22 -0.46 -0.15 -8.73
CA LYS A 22 0.25 -1.42 -8.63
C LYS A 22 0.28 -1.89 -7.18
N VAL A 23 -0.20 -3.08 -6.90
CA VAL A 23 -0.06 -3.72 -5.58
C VAL A 23 1.40 -4.12 -5.36
N ILE A 24 1.96 -3.73 -4.22
CA ILE A 24 3.36 -4.00 -3.83
C ILE A 24 3.48 -5.11 -2.77
N GLY A 25 2.41 -5.41 -2.06
CA GLY A 25 2.34 -6.50 -1.08
C GLY A 25 1.11 -6.36 -0.20
N ASP A 26 1.02 -7.17 0.85
CA ASP A 26 -0.11 -7.18 1.79
C ASP A 26 0.31 -6.61 3.13
N CYS A 27 -0.53 -5.79 3.75
CA CYS A 27 -0.25 -5.24 5.07
C CYS A 27 -0.48 -6.30 6.15
N ALA A 28 0.56 -6.64 6.91
CA ALA A 28 0.49 -7.63 8.00
C ALA A 28 -0.39 -7.20 9.19
N GLY A 29 -0.78 -5.92 9.28
CA GLY A 29 -1.71 -5.42 10.28
C GLY A 29 -3.20 -5.59 9.93
N CYS A 30 -3.65 -5.04 8.80
CA CYS A 30 -5.05 -5.06 8.38
C CYS A 30 -5.39 -6.10 7.30
N GLN A 31 -4.38 -6.78 6.73
CA GLN A 31 -4.50 -7.75 5.64
C GLN A 31 -5.04 -7.18 4.32
N GLU A 32 -4.99 -5.85 4.15
CA GLU A 32 -5.33 -5.17 2.91
C GLU A 32 -4.10 -4.98 2.01
N ASP A 33 -4.35 -4.87 0.70
CA ASP A 33 -3.33 -4.58 -0.31
C ASP A 33 -2.64 -3.24 -0.02
N ILE A 34 -1.32 -3.25 -0.13
CA ILE A 34 -0.49 -2.05 -0.14
C ILE A 34 -0.29 -1.64 -1.58
N LEU A 35 -0.65 -0.40 -1.88
CA LEU A 35 -0.52 0.18 -3.20
C LEU A 35 0.82 0.91 -3.37
N ALA A 36 1.36 0.89 -4.58
CA ALA A 36 2.58 1.62 -4.91
C ALA A 36 2.38 3.12 -4.67
N GLY A 37 3.20 3.69 -3.78
CA GLY A 37 3.15 5.10 -3.39
C GLY A 37 2.48 5.35 -2.03
N GLU A 38 1.97 4.31 -1.36
CA GLU A 38 1.55 4.41 0.04
C GLU A 38 2.76 4.39 1.00
N ASP A 39 2.61 5.07 2.14
CA ASP A 39 3.62 5.06 3.20
C ASP A 39 3.55 3.75 3.99
N ILE A 40 4.70 3.08 4.13
CA ILE A 40 4.82 1.78 4.78
C ILE A 40 6.01 1.67 5.73
N TYR A 41 5.90 0.77 6.68
CA TYR A 41 7.00 0.20 7.42
C TYR A 41 7.35 -1.15 6.81
N GLU A 42 8.64 -1.34 6.50
CA GLU A 42 9.21 -2.59 6.00
C GLU A 42 10.31 -3.03 6.97
N PHE A 43 10.23 -4.28 7.45
CA PHE A 43 11.23 -4.88 8.33
C PHE A 43 11.25 -6.40 8.20
N ASP A 44 12.34 -7.01 8.67
CA ASP A 44 12.49 -8.46 8.73
C ASP A 44 11.98 -8.98 10.08
N ASP A 45 11.09 -9.98 10.05
CA ASP A 45 10.67 -10.75 11.21
C ASP A 45 10.96 -12.23 10.96
N TYR A 46 11.92 -12.80 11.70
CA TYR A 46 12.38 -14.19 11.57
C TYR A 46 12.74 -14.64 10.14
N GLY A 47 13.28 -13.73 9.31
CA GLY A 47 13.66 -14.03 7.92
C GLY A 47 12.53 -13.90 6.91
N GLU A 48 11.35 -13.43 7.32
CA GLU A 48 10.26 -13.02 6.43
C GLU A 48 10.15 -11.50 6.41
N THR A 49 10.01 -10.92 5.21
CA THR A 49 9.82 -9.47 5.06
C THR A 49 8.36 -9.13 5.35
N VAL A 50 8.17 -8.30 6.38
CA VAL A 50 6.86 -7.84 6.83
C VAL A 50 6.64 -6.40 6.36
N LEU A 51 5.48 -6.16 5.75
CA LEU A 51 5.04 -4.84 5.31
C LEU A 51 3.83 -4.40 6.13
N ILE A 52 3.81 -3.16 6.61
CA ILE A 52 2.68 -2.59 7.35
C ILE A 52 2.43 -1.17 6.84
N HIS A 53 1.18 -0.79 6.61
CA HIS A 53 0.85 0.63 6.37
C HIS A 53 1.34 1.51 7.53
N GLN A 54 1.78 2.72 7.22
CA GLN A 54 2.20 3.72 8.21
C GLN A 54 1.00 4.34 8.98
N LYS A 55 0.01 3.53 9.33
CA LYS A 55 -1.19 3.91 10.07
C LYS A 55 -1.13 3.30 11.47
N ALA A 56 -1.48 4.10 12.48
CA ALA A 56 -1.46 3.65 13.87
C ALA A 56 -2.34 2.41 14.11
N GLU A 57 -3.46 2.31 13.39
CA GLU A 57 -4.39 1.17 13.47
C GLU A 57 -3.70 -0.12 13.01
N CYS A 58 -3.06 -0.12 11.84
CA CYS A 58 -2.33 -1.27 11.31
C CYS A 58 -1.18 -1.70 12.23
N CYS A 59 -0.44 -0.74 12.81
CA CYS A 59 0.61 -1.04 13.78
C CYS A 59 0.06 -1.65 15.08
N GLN A 60 -1.04 -1.11 15.62
CA GLN A 60 -1.67 -1.64 16.83
C GLN A 60 -2.20 -3.05 16.61
N GLN A 61 -2.82 -3.28 15.45
CA GLN A 61 -3.39 -4.57 15.10
C GLN A 61 -2.31 -5.63 14.89
N TYR A 62 -1.24 -5.28 14.16
CA TYR A 62 -0.05 -6.12 14.04
C TYR A 62 0.56 -6.48 15.39
N VAL A 63 0.76 -5.49 16.27
CA VAL A 63 1.31 -5.73 17.62
C VAL A 63 0.35 -6.58 18.45
N ALA A 64 -0.96 -6.35 18.36
CA ALA A 64 -1.95 -7.15 19.09
C ALA A 64 -1.94 -8.62 18.64
N GLU A 65 -1.90 -8.88 17.35
CA GLU A 65 -1.93 -10.23 16.78
C GLU A 65 -0.59 -10.97 16.94
N MET A 66 0.54 -10.26 16.81
CA MET A 66 1.87 -10.82 17.05
C MET A 66 2.34 -10.78 18.50
N SER A 67 1.57 -10.19 19.41
CA SER A 67 1.80 -10.29 20.86
C SER A 67 1.48 -11.68 21.41
N VAL A 68 2.02 -12.72 20.79
CA VAL A 68 2.38 -13.90 21.56
C VAL A 68 3.46 -13.42 22.52
N CYS A 69 3.08 -13.15 23.77
CA CYS A 69 3.99 -12.91 24.89
C CYS A 69 5.05 -14.02 24.89
N ARG A 70 6.18 -13.82 24.21
CA ARG A 70 7.33 -14.69 24.34
C ARG A 70 7.95 -14.35 25.68
N ILE A 71 7.57 -15.13 26.69
CA ILE A 71 8.27 -15.15 27.97
C ILE A 71 9.71 -15.55 27.62
N ALA A 72 10.68 -14.68 27.92
CA ALA A 72 12.08 -15.00 27.73
C ALA A 72 12.47 -16.11 28.73
N GLY A 73 12.33 -17.37 28.33
CA GLY A 73 12.69 -18.50 29.16
C GLY A 73 12.13 -19.83 28.68
N GLU A 74 12.65 -20.36 27.57
CA GLU A 74 13.02 -21.78 27.44
C GLU A 74 14.35 -21.89 26.70
#